data_AF-A0A7S2LFX4-F1
#
_entry.id   AF-A0A7S2LFX4-F1
#
_cell.length_a   1.000
_cell.length_b   1.000
_cell.length_c   1.000
_cell.angle_alpha   90.00
_cell.angle_beta   90.00
_cell.angle_gamma   90.00
#
_symmetry.space_group_name_H-M   'P 1'
#
loop_
_entity.id
_entity.type
_entity.pdbx_description
1 polymer ?
#
loop_
_entity_poly.entity_id
_entity_poly.type
_entity_poly.pdbx_seq_one_letter_code
_entity_poly.pdbx_strand_id
1 'polypeptide(L)'
;ARGSTTQWVYPSHNKKVLRRGAKVVVDQDFIAYREMHNADKKGEEVMPMWVFPVMVKKGTEGVVIITDTYGGVLVSGDATILFDYPSEQTDTGNRGQSQGLLIVSVTDFEFLDVV
;
A
#
# COMPACT_ATOMS: atom_id res chain seq x y z
N ALA A 1 10.02 13.90 -14.23
CA ALA A 1 9.34 14.15 -12.93
C ALA A 1 10.34 13.90 -11.81
N ARG A 2 10.42 14.76 -10.78
CA ARG A 2 11.36 14.55 -9.66
C ARG A 2 10.83 13.43 -8.76
N GLY A 3 11.60 12.36 -8.55
CA GLY A 3 11.35 11.28 -7.57
C GLY A 3 12.31 11.40 -6.38
N SER A 4 12.03 10.72 -5.26
CA SER A 4 12.98 10.64 -4.14
C SER A 4 14.09 9.64 -4.44
N THR A 5 15.28 9.84 -3.86
CA THR A 5 16.42 8.91 -3.98
C THR A 5 16.00 7.46 -3.74
N THR A 6 15.09 7.23 -2.79
CA THR A 6 14.51 5.93 -2.49
C THR A 6 13.81 5.29 -3.69
N GLN A 7 12.97 6.03 -4.42
CA GLN A 7 12.33 5.54 -5.66
C GLN A 7 13.29 5.41 -6.85
N TRP A 8 14.49 6.03 -6.81
CA TRP A 8 15.52 5.76 -7.81
C TRP A 8 16.18 4.40 -7.60
N VAL A 9 16.39 4.01 -6.34
CA VAL A 9 16.97 2.71 -5.98
C VAL A 9 15.94 1.59 -6.16
N TYR A 10 14.69 1.86 -5.79
CA TYR A 10 13.57 0.91 -5.86
C TYR A 10 12.44 1.49 -6.71
N PRO A 11 12.60 1.48 -8.06
CA PRO A 11 11.60 2.04 -8.96
C PRO A 11 10.39 1.12 -9.07
N SER A 12 9.26 1.69 -9.53
CA SER A 12 8.11 0.88 -9.97
C SER A 12 8.49 -0.08 -11.10
N HIS A 13 7.64 -1.07 -11.36
CA HIS A 13 7.82 -1.99 -12.48
C HIS A 13 8.02 -1.23 -13.81
N ASN A 14 7.08 -0.34 -14.14
CA ASN A 14 7.13 0.53 -15.32
C ASN A 14 7.95 1.82 -15.17
N LYS A 15 8.82 1.92 -14.16
CA LYS A 15 9.75 3.06 -13.91
C LYS A 15 9.07 4.44 -13.78
N LYS A 16 7.77 4.47 -13.50
CA LYS A 16 7.03 5.69 -13.17
C LYS A 16 7.12 5.96 -11.67
N VAL A 17 6.97 7.23 -11.30
CA VAL A 17 7.08 7.67 -9.90
C VAL A 17 5.76 7.41 -9.18
N LEU A 18 5.79 6.69 -8.07
CA LEU A 18 4.66 6.58 -7.15
C LEU A 18 4.45 7.93 -6.45
N ARG A 19 3.25 8.48 -6.60
CA ARG A 19 2.85 9.78 -6.02
C ARG A 19 1.53 9.64 -5.31
N ARG A 20 1.27 10.52 -4.35
CA ARG A 20 -0.05 10.58 -3.70
C ARG A 20 -1.14 10.77 -4.76
N GLY A 21 -2.17 9.94 -4.69
CA GLY A 21 -3.28 9.88 -5.64
C GLY A 21 -3.01 9.10 -6.93
N ALA A 22 -1.80 8.60 -7.14
CA ALA A 22 -1.50 7.76 -8.30
C ALA A 22 -2.30 6.45 -8.21
N LYS A 23 -2.84 6.02 -9.35
CA LYS A 23 -3.41 4.70 -9.51
C LYS A 23 -2.30 3.70 -9.78
N VAL A 24 -2.42 2.51 -9.21
CA VAL A 24 -1.49 1.41 -9.43
C VAL A 24 -2.24 0.12 -9.77
N VAL A 25 -1.60 -0.74 -10.53
CA VAL A 25 -2.02 -2.12 -10.76
C VAL A 25 -0.88 -3.04 -10.35
N VAL A 26 -1.21 -4.14 -9.67
CA VAL A 26 -0.23 -5.13 -9.22
C VAL A 26 0.15 -6.05 -10.38
N ASP A 27 1.43 -6.12 -10.72
CA ASP A 27 1.94 -7.01 -11.78
C ASP A 27 2.31 -8.41 -11.28
N GLN A 28 2.63 -8.56 -9.99
CA GLN A 28 2.97 -9.84 -9.37
C GLN A 28 2.39 -9.95 -7.96
N ASP A 29 1.98 -11.15 -7.56
CA ASP A 29 1.57 -11.45 -6.18
C ASP A 29 2.67 -11.07 -5.17
N PHE A 30 2.32 -10.33 -4.12
CA PHE A 30 3.24 -9.99 -3.03
C PHE A 30 2.53 -9.84 -1.68
N ILE A 31 3.31 -9.73 -0.59
CA ILE A 31 2.78 -9.51 0.75
C ILE A 31 2.87 -8.02 1.08
N ALA A 32 1.72 -7.39 1.29
CA ALA A 32 1.61 -6.08 1.92
C ALA A 32 1.17 -6.24 3.37
N TYR A 33 1.15 -5.14 4.11
CA TYR A 33 0.94 -5.21 5.55
C TYR A 33 -0.15 -4.28 6.02
N ARG A 34 -1.08 -4.79 6.82
CA ARG A 34 -2.07 -3.94 7.50
C ARG A 34 -1.57 -3.61 8.90
N GLU A 35 -1.56 -2.32 9.22
CA GLU A 35 -1.36 -1.83 10.60
C GLU A 35 -2.68 -1.94 11.37
N MET A 36 -2.66 -2.58 12.54
CA MET A 36 -3.76 -2.52 13.49
C MET A 36 -3.31 -1.90 14.80
N HIS A 37 -4.04 -0.87 15.22
CA HIS A 37 -3.97 -0.32 16.56
C HIS A 37 -4.93 -1.09 17.45
N ASN A 38 -4.41 -1.76 18.48
CA ASN A 38 -5.24 -2.23 19.58
C ASN A 38 -5.24 -1.15 20.65
N ALA A 39 -6.40 -0.56 20.92
CA ALA A 39 -6.69 0.03 22.22
C ALA A 39 -7.31 -1.05 23.08
N ASP A 40 -6.89 -1.20 24.34
CA ASP A 40 -7.66 -2.05 25.24
C ASP A 40 -9.05 -1.44 25.49
N LYS A 41 -9.99 -2.23 26.03
CA LYS A 41 -11.35 -1.74 26.35
C LYS A 41 -11.37 -0.62 27.42
N LYS A 42 -10.22 -0.25 27.98
CA LYS A 42 -10.04 0.78 28.99
C LYS A 42 -9.34 2.04 28.43
N GLY A 43 -9.00 2.06 27.14
CA GLY A 43 -8.34 3.19 26.47
C GLY A 43 -6.86 3.31 26.79
N GLU A 44 -6.26 2.31 27.42
CA GLU A 44 -4.81 2.27 27.65
C GLU A 44 -4.14 1.69 26.39
N GLU A 45 -3.05 2.33 25.99
CA GLU A 45 -2.29 1.97 24.80
C GLU A 45 -1.48 0.69 25.07
N VAL A 46 -1.97 -0.45 24.56
CA VAL A 46 -1.27 -1.73 24.63
C VAL A 46 -0.50 -1.92 23.32
N MET A 47 0.70 -1.34 23.22
CA MET A 47 1.61 -1.59 22.09
C MET A 47 1.96 -3.09 21.95
N PRO A 48 2.35 -3.60 20.76
CA PRO A 48 2.79 -2.90 19.55
C PRO A 48 1.77 -2.96 18.38
N MET A 49 1.98 -2.13 17.36
CA MET A 49 1.30 -2.26 16.06
C MET A 49 1.34 -3.72 15.60
N TRP A 50 0.17 -4.32 15.43
CA TRP A 50 0.11 -5.64 14.82
C TRP A 50 0.15 -5.44 13.32
N VAL A 51 1.18 -6.03 12.70
CA VAL A 51 1.40 -5.99 11.27
C VAL A 51 0.86 -7.29 10.69
N PHE A 52 -0.34 -7.25 10.09
CA PHE A 52 -0.94 -8.44 9.49
C PHE A 52 -0.53 -8.56 8.03
N PRO A 53 0.14 -9.65 7.61
CA PRO A 53 0.46 -9.87 6.22
C PRO A 53 -0.83 -10.10 5.44
N VAL A 54 -0.97 -9.39 4.32
CA VAL A 54 -2.07 -9.51 3.37
C VAL A 54 -1.47 -9.84 2.02
N MET A 55 -1.92 -10.95 1.44
CA MET A 55 -1.56 -11.31 0.07
C MET A 55 -2.31 -10.39 -0.90
N VAL A 56 -1.56 -9.58 -1.65
CA VAL A 56 -2.11 -8.75 -2.74
C VAL A 56 -1.87 -9.49 -4.05
N LYS A 57 -2.93 -9.71 -4.82
CA LYS A 57 -2.90 -10.53 -6.03
C LYS A 57 -2.58 -9.72 -7.26
N LYS A 58 -1.91 -10.32 -8.25
CA LYS A 58 -1.76 -9.76 -9.60
C LYS A 58 -3.11 -9.29 -10.13
N GLY A 59 -3.13 -8.12 -10.77
CA GLY A 59 -4.31 -7.49 -11.32
C GLY A 59 -5.13 -6.69 -10.29
N THR A 60 -4.77 -6.73 -9.00
CA THR A 60 -5.42 -5.88 -7.99
C THR A 60 -5.11 -4.42 -8.30
N GLU A 61 -6.15 -3.59 -8.34
CA GLU A 61 -6.02 -2.14 -8.49
C GLU A 61 -5.88 -1.47 -7.12
N GLY A 62 -5.23 -0.32 -7.09
CA GLY A 62 -5.15 0.47 -5.87
C GLY A 62 -4.87 1.93 -6.12
N VAL A 63 -5.04 2.72 -5.06
CA VAL A 63 -4.72 4.14 -5.04
C VAL A 63 -3.71 4.43 -3.95
N VAL A 64 -2.65 5.12 -4.32
CA VAL A 64 -1.56 5.53 -3.43
C VAL A 64 -2.04 6.67 -2.51
N ILE A 65 -2.11 6.45 -1.19
CA ILE A 65 -2.72 7.39 -0.23
C ILE A 65 -1.68 8.27 0.50
N ILE A 66 -0.52 7.69 0.82
CA ILE A 66 0.71 8.21 1.49
C ILE A 66 0.58 9.40 2.48
N THR A 67 1.10 9.18 3.68
CA THR A 67 1.16 10.09 4.83
C THR A 67 2.50 10.85 4.99
N ASP A 68 3.61 10.35 4.44
CA ASP A 68 4.94 10.96 4.54
C ASP A 68 5.54 11.25 3.14
N THR A 69 5.19 12.43 2.60
CA THR A 69 5.62 12.90 1.28
C THR A 69 6.17 14.32 1.34
N TYR A 70 7.12 14.63 0.46
CA TYR A 70 7.51 16.01 0.16
C TYR A 70 7.22 16.31 -1.31
N GLY A 71 6.39 17.32 -1.57
CA GLY A 71 5.95 17.65 -2.94
C GLY A 71 5.14 16.54 -3.63
N GLY A 72 4.45 15.70 -2.85
CA GLY A 72 3.62 14.60 -3.34
C GLY A 72 4.38 13.33 -3.75
N VAL A 73 5.68 13.27 -3.44
CA VAL A 73 6.57 12.13 -3.70
C VAL A 73 6.96 11.51 -2.35
N LEU A 74 7.00 10.17 -2.28
CA LEU A 74 7.46 9.45 -1.09
C LEU A 74 8.86 9.89 -0.68
N VAL A 75 9.05 10.27 0.58
CA VAL A 75 10.38 10.57 1.13
C VAL A 75 10.88 9.46 2.05
N SER A 76 9.99 8.80 2.79
CA SER A 76 10.26 7.54 3.50
C SER A 76 9.90 6.34 2.61
N GLY A 77 10.54 5.20 2.88
CA GLY A 77 10.60 4.07 1.95
C GLY A 77 9.25 3.45 1.61
N ASP A 78 8.34 3.34 2.58
CA ASP A 78 7.13 2.53 2.39
C ASP A 78 5.94 3.37 1.95
N ALA A 79 5.08 2.79 1.12
CA ALA A 79 3.86 3.43 0.63
C ALA A 79 2.62 2.87 1.30
N THR A 80 1.73 3.75 1.76
CA THR A 80 0.35 3.36 2.11
C THR A 80 -0.51 3.38 0.85
N ILE A 81 -1.03 2.22 0.46
CA ILE A 81 -1.89 2.03 -0.72
C ILE A 81 -3.22 1.43 -0.28
N LEU A 82 -4.32 2.00 -0.78
CA LEU A 82 -5.65 1.44 -0.65
C LEU A 82 -5.87 0.52 -1.84
N PHE A 83 -5.85 -0.80 -1.62
CA PHE A 83 -6.13 -1.79 -2.66
C PHE A 83 -7.60 -2.16 -2.67
N ASP A 84 -8.16 -2.29 -3.86
CA ASP A 84 -9.51 -2.82 -4.05
C ASP A 84 -9.53 -4.32 -3.78
N TYR A 85 -10.70 -4.87 -3.47
CA TYR A 85 -10.84 -6.33 -3.51
C TYR A 85 -10.70 -6.82 -4.95
N PRO A 86 -10.10 -8.02 -5.16
CA PRO A 86 -10.13 -8.66 -6.46
C PRO A 86 -11.57 -8.75 -6.99
N SER A 87 -11.77 -8.53 -8.28
CA SER A 87 -13.09 -8.55 -8.91
C SER A 87 -13.84 -9.89 -8.77
N GLU A 88 -13.08 -10.96 -8.52
CA GLU A 88 -13.57 -12.32 -8.24
C GLU A 88 -14.03 -12.54 -6.79
N GLN A 89 -13.79 -11.58 -5.88
CA GLN A 89 -14.19 -11.69 -4.48
C GLN A 89 -15.69 -11.38 -4.31
N THR A 90 -16.48 -12.42 -4.05
CA THR A 90 -17.96 -12.33 -4.01
C THR A 90 -18.54 -11.97 -2.65
N ASP A 91 -17.78 -12.12 -1.57
CA ASP A 91 -18.19 -11.72 -0.22
C ASP A 91 -17.03 -11.04 0.52
N THR A 92 -17.29 -9.83 1.00
CA THR A 92 -16.35 -9.03 1.79
C THR A 92 -16.73 -8.99 3.27
N GLY A 93 -17.83 -9.64 3.68
CA GLY A 93 -18.34 -9.62 5.05
C GLY A 93 -18.74 -8.22 5.50
N ASN A 94 -19.34 -7.43 4.61
CA ASN A 94 -19.66 -6.01 4.80
C ASN A 94 -18.44 -5.08 5.04
N ARG A 95 -17.25 -5.47 4.61
CA ARG A 95 -16.01 -4.68 4.80
C ARG A 95 -15.77 -3.61 3.72
N GLY A 96 -16.75 -3.36 2.85
CA GLY A 96 -16.62 -2.46 1.71
C GLY A 96 -15.99 -3.14 0.49
N GLN A 97 -15.53 -2.33 -0.47
CA GLN A 97 -14.93 -2.78 -1.74
C GLN A 97 -13.39 -2.78 -1.73
N SER A 98 -12.75 -2.55 -0.59
CA SER A 98 -11.29 -2.48 -0.47
C SER A 98 -10.71 -3.43 0.56
N GLN A 99 -9.49 -3.90 0.33
CA GLN A 99 -8.63 -4.58 1.31
C GLN A 99 -8.12 -3.64 2.41
N GLY A 100 -8.59 -2.39 2.46
CA GLY A 100 -8.17 -1.38 3.42
C GLY A 100 -6.79 -0.79 3.09
N LEU A 101 -6.28 0.06 3.98
CA LEU A 101 -4.96 0.66 3.84
C LEU A 101 -3.90 -0.40 4.14
N LEU A 102 -3.06 -0.68 3.15
CA LEU A 102 -1.91 -1.57 3.27
C LEU A 102 -0.62 -0.78 3.09
N ILE A 103 0.37 -1.10 3.92
CA ILE A 103 1.75 -0.64 3.83
C ILE A 103 2.47 -1.57 2.86
N VAL A 104 3.02 -1.00 1.80
CA VAL A 104 3.84 -1.68 0.79
C VAL A 104 5.29 -1.28 1.01
N SER A 105 6.15 -2.29 1.21
CA SER A 105 7.59 -2.10 1.34
C SER A 105 8.15 -1.42 0.11
N VAL A 106 9.13 -0.54 0.30
CA VAL A 106 9.87 0.08 -0.81
C VAL A 106 10.38 -0.94 -1.83
N THR A 107 10.83 -2.11 -1.35
CA THR A 107 11.40 -3.17 -2.20
C THR A 107 10.38 -3.76 -3.16
N ASP A 108 9.11 -3.69 -2.79
CA ASP A 108 8.01 -4.31 -3.53
C ASP A 108 7.38 -3.34 -4.52
N PHE A 109 7.91 -2.12 -4.66
CA PHE A 109 7.48 -1.17 -5.69
C PHE A 109 7.69 -1.75 -7.09
N GLU A 110 8.68 -2.63 -7.26
CA GLU A 110 8.93 -3.31 -8.53
C GLU A 110 7.78 -4.23 -8.98
N PHE A 111 6.79 -4.50 -8.13
CA PHE A 111 5.58 -5.25 -8.46
C PHE A 111 4.38 -4.36 -8.82
N LEU A 112 4.58 -3.04 -8.87
CA LEU A 112 3.51 -2.07 -9.14
C LEU A 112 3.73 -1.34 -10.47
N ASP A 113 2.69 -1.32 -11.28
CA ASP A 113 2.58 -0.44 -12.45
C ASP A 113 1.80 0.81 -12.10
N VAL A 114 2.39 1.98 -12.28
CA VAL A 114 1.66 3.25 -12.15
C VAL A 114 0.85 3.52 -13.43
N VAL A 115 -0.45 3.78 -13.30
CA VAL A 115 -1.36 4.04 -14.43
C VAL A 115 -1.33 5.51 -14.79
#